data_AF-A0A2Z5ZJY8-F1
#
_entry.id   AF-A0A2Z5ZJY8-F1
#
_cell.length_a   1.000
_cell.length_b   1.000
_cell.length_c   1.000
_cell.angle_alpha   90.00
_cell.angle_beta   90.00
_cell.angle_gamma   90.00
#
_symmetry.space_group_name_H-M   'P 1'
#
loop_
_entity.id
_entity.type
_entity.pdbx_description
1 polymer ?
#
loop_
_entity_poly.entity_id
_entity_poly.type
_entity_poly.pdbx_seq_one_letter_code
_entity_poly.pdbx_strand_id
1 'polypeptide(L)'
;MGFVKSQDVNVLCINKTLAIKSVTQHFKRLSHDKNMTTALLRFISCKIFLFLCTHSHFAFLNSDTVMKTAFCALPALGTLLAVLTPHTSFAADEQVKMNQVQVIGTHNSYRRSIAPSTLEWLKKQSPKMAEALDYQHGTIPAQLDGGVRQLEIDIYADSTGKRYAHPKGAAWQQKAGLTPDQNLSDIAENQGTDFKVMHIVDIDQRSSCEPLRNCLMVIKAWSDAHPNHLPLYIDIETKQDVPLKNGAFTKPEQFTPATYDKLDAELLSVFGRDRILTPDDVRGTYPTLNEAIRKRGWPTLAYGRGKVVFTFDRPHDTARYLTGHPSLRGRVVFTNGRPGDPDAAYTEANEGFVGMAGNGSAEVNNAAALHQIQDLVKQGYLVRTRSDANTVEARQNDTARRDVAFQSGAQIISTDYPSFEPAPWHNFTVAFPGGVIARCNPVTAPATCTAADVAE
;
A
#
# COMPACT_ATOMS: atom_id res chain seq x y z
N MET A 1 -8.06 24.12 70.33
CA MET A 1 -7.05 23.33 71.08
C MET A 1 -5.97 22.90 70.11
N GLY A 2 -4.70 23.21 70.40
CA GLY A 2 -3.54 22.40 70.00
C GLY A 2 -2.89 22.64 68.62
N PHE A 3 -1.70 23.24 68.65
CA PHE A 3 -0.72 23.47 67.59
C PHE A 3 0.18 22.24 67.28
N VAL A 4 0.75 22.20 66.05
CA VAL A 4 2.18 21.89 65.66
C VAL A 4 2.66 20.49 65.17
N LYS A 5 3.16 20.55 63.90
CA LYS A 5 4.37 19.99 63.19
C LYS A 5 4.54 18.53 62.71
N SER A 6 4.75 18.47 61.38
CA SER A 6 5.76 17.82 60.53
C SER A 6 6.56 16.60 61.02
N GLN A 7 6.42 15.48 60.30
CA GLN A 7 7.49 14.67 59.66
C GLN A 7 6.82 13.46 58.99
N ASP A 8 6.94 13.30 57.67
CA ASP A 8 6.91 12.02 56.94
C ASP A 8 6.94 12.24 55.42
N VAL A 9 8.11 12.62 54.91
CA VAL A 9 8.52 12.35 53.52
C VAL A 9 9.89 11.69 53.62
N ASN A 10 9.92 10.44 54.09
CA ASN A 10 11.14 9.62 54.10
C ASN A 10 10.89 8.11 54.14
N VAL A 11 9.85 7.65 53.43
CA VAL A 11 9.66 6.21 53.15
C VAL A 11 9.39 6.03 51.65
N LEU A 12 10.32 6.47 50.80
CA LEU A 12 10.41 6.02 49.41
C LEU A 12 11.83 6.12 48.80
N CYS A 13 12.87 6.22 49.63
CA CYS A 13 14.27 6.27 49.18
C CYS A 13 15.14 5.10 49.64
N ILE A 14 14.59 4.10 50.36
CA ILE A 14 15.39 2.96 50.85
C ILE A 14 15.27 1.71 49.95
N ASN A 15 14.28 1.61 49.05
CA ASN A 15 14.12 0.45 48.16
C ASN A 15 14.79 0.55 46.77
N LYS A 16 15.47 1.66 46.43
CA LYS A 16 16.21 1.77 45.15
C LYS A 16 17.72 1.48 45.27
N THR A 17 18.26 1.41 46.48
CA THR A 17 19.71 1.22 46.69
C THR A 17 20.11 -0.28 46.74
N LEU A 18 19.16 -1.20 46.93
CA LEU A 18 19.42 -2.64 46.93
C LEU A 18 19.38 -3.29 45.53
N ALA A 19 18.69 -2.70 44.56
CA ALA A 19 18.66 -3.24 43.19
C ALA A 19 19.95 -2.98 42.39
N ILE A 20 20.71 -1.95 42.75
CA ILE A 20 21.93 -1.55 42.02
C ILE A 20 23.14 -2.42 42.40
N LYS A 21 23.18 -3.03 43.59
CA LYS A 21 24.29 -3.92 44.00
C LYS A 21 24.20 -5.34 43.41
N SER A 22 23.01 -5.82 43.03
CA SER A 22 22.84 -7.16 42.45
C SER A 22 23.28 -7.24 40.98
N VAL A 23 23.05 -6.17 40.20
CA VAL A 23 23.40 -6.13 38.76
C VAL A 23 24.92 -6.03 38.54
N THR A 24 25.65 -5.36 39.44
CA THR A 24 27.12 -5.24 39.35
C THR A 24 27.85 -6.55 39.64
N GLN A 25 27.25 -7.48 40.38
CA GLN A 25 27.87 -8.77 40.72
C GLN A 25 27.62 -9.85 39.64
N HIS A 26 26.59 -9.69 38.80
CA HIS A 26 26.31 -10.59 37.69
C HIS A 26 27.20 -10.34 36.46
N PHE A 27 27.64 -9.08 36.24
CA PHE A 27 28.52 -8.73 35.11
C PHE A 27 30.01 -9.04 35.32
N LYS A 28 30.44 -9.43 36.53
CA LYS A 28 31.81 -9.91 36.77
C LYS A 28 32.07 -11.36 36.32
N ARG A 29 31.06 -12.09 35.80
CA ARG A 29 31.21 -13.47 35.31
C ARG A 29 31.15 -13.65 33.79
N LEU A 30 31.03 -12.58 33.00
CA LEU A 30 30.98 -12.66 31.52
C LEU A 30 32.10 -11.85 30.87
N SER A 31 33.32 -12.03 31.38
CA SER A 31 34.55 -11.53 30.80
C SER A 31 35.37 -12.71 30.30
N HIS A 32 34.97 -13.31 29.18
CA HIS A 32 35.80 -14.13 28.28
C HIS A 32 35.04 -14.31 26.96
N ASP A 33 34.86 -13.22 26.20
CA ASP A 33 34.76 -13.36 24.74
C ASP A 33 35.11 -12.05 24.02
N LYS A 34 35.93 -12.15 22.99
CA LYS A 34 36.42 -11.01 22.20
C LYS A 34 35.47 -10.79 21.02
N ASN A 35 34.58 -9.80 21.13
CA ASN A 35 34.08 -8.94 20.04
C ASN A 35 32.82 -8.17 20.49
N MET A 36 32.97 -6.95 21.02
CA MET A 36 31.81 -6.07 21.25
C MET A 36 32.19 -4.59 21.15
N THR A 37 32.36 -4.11 19.92
CA THR A 37 32.55 -2.68 19.60
C THR A 37 31.23 -1.89 19.61
N THR A 38 30.08 -2.55 19.80
CA THR A 38 28.76 -1.93 19.61
C THR A 38 28.08 -1.46 20.91
N ALA A 39 28.53 -1.90 22.09
CA ALA A 39 27.94 -1.44 23.37
C ALA A 39 28.57 -0.16 23.92
N LEU A 40 29.82 0.14 23.57
CA LEU A 40 30.50 1.34 24.07
C LEU A 40 29.90 2.63 23.46
N LEU A 41 29.44 2.58 22.20
CA LEU A 41 28.79 3.72 21.55
C LEU A 41 27.39 4.04 22.13
N ARG A 42 26.66 3.04 22.63
CA ARG A 42 25.32 3.27 23.24
C ARG A 42 25.41 3.91 24.64
N PHE A 43 26.54 3.76 25.33
CA PHE A 43 26.73 4.34 26.67
C PHE A 43 27.09 5.84 26.63
N ILE A 44 27.72 6.30 25.54
CA ILE A 44 28.16 7.70 25.37
C ILE A 44 26.99 8.59 24.95
N SER A 45 26.09 8.11 24.09
CA SER A 45 24.91 8.88 23.64
C SER A 45 23.89 9.14 24.75
N CYS A 46 23.78 8.25 25.74
CA CYS A 46 22.82 8.38 26.86
C CYS A 46 23.27 9.43 27.90
N LYS A 47 24.58 9.69 28.04
CA LYS A 47 25.11 10.72 28.94
C LYS A 47 25.02 12.13 28.37
N ILE A 48 25.04 12.29 27.04
CA ILE A 48 24.91 13.60 26.38
C ILE A 48 23.46 14.08 26.40
N PHE A 49 22.48 13.17 26.31
CA PHE A 49 21.06 13.53 26.34
C PHE A 49 20.56 13.94 27.74
N LEU A 50 21.19 13.46 28.82
CA LEU A 50 20.81 13.82 30.19
C LEU A 50 21.38 15.15 30.69
N PHE A 51 22.34 15.75 29.95
CA PHE A 51 22.98 17.01 30.35
C PHE A 51 22.30 18.26 29.73
N LEU A 52 21.38 18.08 28.79
CA LEU A 52 20.71 19.17 28.04
C LEU A 52 19.28 19.50 28.51
N CYS A 53 18.78 18.88 29.60
CA CYS A 53 17.40 19.07 30.08
C CYS A 53 17.26 19.72 31.46
N THR A 54 18.28 20.41 31.97
CA THR A 54 18.12 21.27 33.14
C THR A 54 18.75 22.63 32.89
N HIS A 55 18.04 23.69 33.29
CA HIS A 55 18.36 25.13 33.25
C HIS A 55 17.70 25.93 32.11
N SER A 56 16.47 26.37 32.40
CA SER A 56 15.88 27.56 31.77
C SER A 56 15.38 28.47 32.89
N HIS A 57 16.19 29.46 33.28
CA HIS A 57 15.70 30.66 33.97
C HIS A 57 16.51 31.90 33.56
N PHE A 58 15.76 32.94 33.26
CA PHE A 58 16.15 34.30 32.87
C PHE A 58 17.11 34.98 33.86
N ALA A 59 18.12 35.69 33.34
CA ALA A 59 18.53 37.00 33.86
C ALA A 59 19.38 37.76 32.82
N PHE A 60 19.01 39.02 32.59
CA PHE A 60 19.75 40.06 31.88
C PHE A 60 21.11 40.35 32.54
N LEU A 61 22.14 40.69 31.75
CA LEU A 61 23.05 41.83 31.97
C LEU A 61 24.12 41.97 30.85
N ASN A 62 24.62 43.21 30.72
CA ASN A 62 25.35 43.84 29.62
C ASN A 62 26.79 43.34 29.32
N SER A 63 27.14 43.58 28.05
CA SER A 63 28.39 44.02 27.41
C SER A 63 29.74 44.08 28.16
N ASP A 64 30.76 43.70 27.38
CA ASP A 64 32.13 44.26 27.28
C ASP A 64 33.32 43.64 28.06
N THR A 65 34.23 43.09 27.24
CA THR A 65 35.72 43.04 27.36
C THR A 65 36.37 42.07 28.37
N VAL A 66 37.23 41.17 27.87
CA VAL A 66 38.70 41.24 28.01
C VAL A 66 39.36 39.96 27.45
N MET A 67 40.25 40.22 26.50
CA MET A 67 41.23 39.34 25.89
C MET A 67 42.46 39.19 26.82
N LYS A 68 42.92 37.97 27.11
CA LYS A 68 44.35 37.56 27.05
C LYS A 68 44.65 36.16 27.64
N THR A 69 45.44 35.43 26.85
CA THR A 69 46.49 34.45 27.21
C THR A 69 46.13 33.11 27.85
N ALA A 70 46.22 32.03 27.05
CA ALA A 70 46.95 30.82 27.41
C ALA A 70 47.37 30.06 26.13
N PHE A 71 48.64 30.22 25.75
CA PHE A 71 49.35 29.37 24.79
C PHE A 71 49.91 28.17 25.57
N CYS A 72 49.51 26.93 25.23
CA CYS A 72 50.33 25.73 25.45
C CYS A 72 49.77 24.51 24.71
N ALA A 73 50.38 24.23 23.55
CA ALA A 73 50.84 22.92 23.03
C ALA A 73 49.88 21.74 22.77
N LEU A 74 50.09 21.17 21.55
CA LEU A 74 49.89 19.78 21.05
C LEU A 74 48.52 19.40 20.43
N PRO A 75 48.49 18.47 19.45
CA PRO A 75 49.04 18.59 18.10
C PRO A 75 47.99 18.26 17.01
N ALA A 76 48.26 18.69 15.77
CA ALA A 76 47.72 18.19 14.49
C ALA A 76 46.40 17.36 14.54
N LEU A 77 45.25 18.04 14.53
CA LEU A 77 44.04 17.43 13.99
C LEU A 77 44.24 17.31 12.48
N GLY A 78 44.60 16.12 12.01
CA GLY A 78 44.40 15.75 10.63
C GLY A 78 42.93 15.97 10.30
N THR A 79 42.67 16.90 9.39
CA THR A 79 41.39 17.07 8.71
C THR A 79 41.07 15.75 7.99
N LEU A 80 40.36 14.86 8.68
CA LEU A 80 39.57 13.84 8.04
C LEU A 80 38.41 14.60 7.38
N LEU A 81 38.62 15.06 6.15
CA LEU A 81 37.49 15.30 5.25
C LEU A 81 36.84 13.93 5.05
N ALA A 82 35.87 13.61 5.91
CA ALA A 82 34.84 12.68 5.56
C ALA A 82 34.16 13.31 4.34
N VAL A 83 34.55 12.85 3.15
CA VAL A 83 33.74 13.01 1.95
C VAL A 83 32.49 12.18 2.23
N LEU A 84 31.53 12.78 2.94
CA LEU A 84 30.16 12.40 2.78
C LEU A 84 29.88 12.67 1.30
N THR A 85 29.79 11.61 0.50
CA THR A 85 29.15 11.67 -0.81
C THR A 85 27.65 11.44 -0.57
N PRO A 86 26.82 12.44 -0.23
CA PRO A 86 25.43 12.35 -0.61
C PRO A 86 25.37 12.53 -2.14
N HIS A 87 24.43 11.87 -2.80
CA HIS A 87 24.06 12.03 -4.23
C HIS A 87 24.53 10.95 -5.22
N THR A 88 24.34 9.67 -4.90
CA THR A 88 24.19 8.65 -5.96
C THR A 88 22.74 8.22 -6.20
N SER A 89 21.84 8.35 -5.22
CA SER A 89 20.44 7.89 -5.39
C SER A 89 19.64 8.71 -6.42
N PHE A 90 19.73 10.04 -6.38
CA PHE A 90 19.01 10.91 -7.33
C PHE A 90 19.45 10.73 -8.78
N ALA A 91 20.73 10.43 -9.02
CA ALA A 91 21.25 10.23 -10.38
C ALA A 91 20.77 8.90 -11.00
N ALA A 92 20.48 7.90 -10.17
CA ALA A 92 19.95 6.62 -10.61
C ALA A 92 18.42 6.64 -10.81
N ASP A 93 17.69 7.35 -9.96
CA ASP A 93 16.23 7.57 -10.10
C ASP A 93 15.86 8.25 -11.43
N GLU A 94 16.75 9.08 -11.98
CA GLU A 94 16.59 9.72 -13.29
C GLU A 94 16.83 8.77 -14.48
N GLN A 95 17.47 7.63 -14.24
CA GLN A 95 17.76 6.63 -15.28
C GLN A 95 16.75 5.49 -15.28
N VAL A 96 16.26 5.08 -14.12
CA VAL A 96 15.24 4.05 -13.97
C VAL A 96 13.87 4.62 -14.32
N LYS A 97 13.11 3.95 -15.17
CA LYS A 97 11.70 4.28 -15.45
C LYS A 97 10.79 3.67 -14.39
N MET A 98 9.66 4.31 -14.12
CA MET A 98 8.72 3.79 -13.11
C MET A 98 8.19 2.38 -13.46
N ASN A 99 8.05 2.04 -14.75
CA ASN A 99 7.66 0.70 -15.17
C ASN A 99 8.83 -0.32 -15.19
N GLN A 100 10.01 0.07 -14.70
CA GLN A 100 11.17 -0.81 -14.47
C GLN A 100 11.36 -1.13 -12.99
N VAL A 101 10.36 -0.86 -12.16
CA VAL A 101 10.31 -1.21 -10.73
C VAL A 101 9.19 -2.21 -10.50
N GLN A 102 9.44 -3.23 -9.67
CA GLN A 102 8.41 -4.12 -9.16
C GLN A 102 8.04 -3.73 -7.73
N VAL A 103 6.75 -3.69 -7.45
CA VAL A 103 6.16 -3.42 -6.14
C VAL A 103 5.13 -4.49 -5.79
N ILE A 104 4.90 -4.67 -4.49
CA ILE A 104 3.82 -5.51 -3.97
C ILE A 104 2.59 -4.66 -3.71
N GLY A 105 1.45 -5.19 -4.12
CA GLY A 105 0.13 -4.63 -3.95
C GLY A 105 -0.78 -5.54 -3.12
N THR A 106 -1.91 -5.01 -2.68
CA THR A 106 -2.98 -5.83 -2.06
C THR A 106 -4.25 -5.80 -2.91
N HIS A 107 -4.93 -6.94 -2.98
CA HIS A 107 -6.20 -7.08 -3.70
C HIS A 107 -7.36 -6.84 -2.72
N ASN A 108 -8.35 -6.03 -3.13
CA ASN A 108 -9.40 -5.52 -2.25
C ASN A 108 -8.87 -4.83 -0.97
N SER A 109 -7.92 -3.91 -1.06
CA SER A 109 -7.20 -3.33 0.09
C SER A 109 -8.09 -2.69 1.15
N TYR A 110 -9.27 -2.21 0.79
CA TYR A 110 -10.23 -1.62 1.73
C TYR A 110 -10.96 -2.69 2.58
N ARG A 111 -10.99 -3.94 2.11
CA ARG A 111 -11.88 -4.99 2.60
C ARG A 111 -11.54 -5.45 4.02
N ARG A 112 -12.56 -5.47 4.87
CA ARG A 112 -12.51 -6.10 6.20
C ARG A 112 -12.96 -7.55 6.11
N SER A 113 -12.81 -8.31 7.20
CA SER A 113 -13.35 -9.68 7.25
C SER A 113 -14.82 -9.70 6.87
N ILE A 114 -15.24 -10.77 6.22
CA ILE A 114 -16.68 -11.03 6.06
C ILE A 114 -17.29 -11.34 7.43
N ALA A 115 -18.55 -10.94 7.63
CA ALA A 115 -19.23 -11.20 8.90
C ALA A 115 -19.40 -12.72 9.12
N PRO A 116 -19.17 -13.26 10.33
CA PRO A 116 -19.27 -14.70 10.60
C PRO A 116 -20.59 -15.34 10.18
N SER A 117 -21.73 -14.69 10.45
CA SER A 117 -23.06 -15.16 10.03
C SER A 117 -23.21 -15.17 8.51
N THR A 118 -22.61 -14.20 7.80
CA THR A 118 -22.58 -14.21 6.34
C THR A 118 -21.73 -15.35 5.81
N LEU A 119 -20.56 -15.60 6.42
CA LEU A 119 -19.70 -16.70 6.03
C LEU A 119 -20.39 -18.06 6.27
N GLU A 120 -21.08 -18.23 7.40
CA GLU A 120 -21.86 -19.44 7.67
C GLU A 120 -23.01 -19.63 6.67
N TRP A 121 -23.71 -18.55 6.35
CA TRP A 121 -24.75 -18.56 5.32
C TRP A 121 -24.17 -18.96 3.96
N LEU A 122 -23.05 -18.36 3.55
CA LEU A 122 -22.36 -18.67 2.30
C LEU A 122 -21.87 -20.12 2.25
N LYS A 123 -21.39 -20.69 3.36
CA LYS A 123 -21.00 -22.12 3.40
C LYS A 123 -22.14 -23.04 2.98
N LYS A 124 -23.40 -22.67 3.24
CA LYS A 124 -24.58 -23.42 2.82
C LYS A 124 -24.99 -23.14 1.37
N GLN A 125 -24.80 -21.90 0.88
CA GLN A 125 -25.20 -21.50 -0.47
C GLN A 125 -24.15 -21.83 -1.54
N SER A 126 -22.88 -21.58 -1.23
CA SER A 126 -21.73 -21.75 -2.10
C SER A 126 -20.46 -21.92 -1.25
N PRO A 127 -20.09 -23.17 -0.87
CA PRO A 127 -18.88 -23.44 -0.11
C PRO A 127 -17.61 -22.85 -0.75
N LYS A 128 -17.50 -22.91 -2.08
CA LYS A 128 -16.37 -22.35 -2.83
C LYS A 128 -16.25 -20.84 -2.64
N MET A 129 -17.37 -20.12 -2.65
CA MET A 129 -17.38 -18.67 -2.42
C MET A 129 -17.05 -18.34 -0.97
N ALA A 130 -17.59 -19.12 -0.02
CA ALA A 130 -17.25 -18.95 1.39
C ALA A 130 -15.74 -19.08 1.61
N GLU A 131 -15.09 -20.07 1.01
CA GLU A 131 -13.64 -20.26 1.10
C GLU A 131 -12.87 -19.09 0.46
N ALA A 132 -13.28 -18.65 -0.73
CA ALA A 132 -12.64 -17.55 -1.45
C ALA A 132 -12.73 -16.20 -0.71
N LEU A 133 -13.79 -15.99 0.08
CA LEU A 133 -14.04 -14.75 0.83
C LEU A 133 -13.51 -14.78 2.27
N ASP A 134 -12.94 -15.91 2.71
CA ASP A 134 -12.44 -16.11 4.07
C ASP A 134 -11.01 -15.56 4.22
N TYR A 135 -10.85 -14.27 4.02
CA TYR A 135 -9.62 -13.51 4.26
C TYR A 135 -9.96 -12.09 4.73
N GLN A 136 -8.96 -11.27 5.06
CA GLN A 136 -9.17 -9.87 5.45
C GLN A 136 -7.88 -9.07 5.30
N HIS A 137 -8.02 -7.74 5.22
CA HIS A 137 -6.91 -6.82 5.38
C HIS A 137 -7.04 -5.95 6.63
N GLY A 138 -5.89 -5.45 7.09
CA GLY A 138 -5.78 -4.32 7.99
C GLY A 138 -6.19 -3.01 7.32
N THR A 139 -6.06 -1.90 8.06
CA THR A 139 -6.39 -0.58 7.53
C THR A 139 -5.41 -0.17 6.41
N ILE A 140 -5.86 0.67 5.48
CA ILE A 140 -4.99 1.19 4.40
C ILE A 140 -3.65 1.76 4.91
N PRO A 141 -3.57 2.59 5.97
CA PRO A 141 -2.28 3.08 6.46
C PRO A 141 -1.34 1.97 6.91
N ALA A 142 -1.86 0.95 7.60
CA ALA A 142 -1.06 -0.21 8.03
C ALA A 142 -0.48 -0.97 6.83
N GLN A 143 -1.22 -1.06 5.72
CA GLN A 143 -0.72 -1.68 4.51
C GLN A 143 0.41 -0.87 3.86
N LEU A 144 0.23 0.45 3.76
CA LEU A 144 1.24 1.36 3.23
C LEU A 144 2.51 1.37 4.10
N ASP A 145 2.36 1.41 5.43
CA ASP A 145 3.46 1.29 6.39
C ASP A 145 4.16 -0.08 6.31
N GLY A 146 3.41 -1.13 5.97
CA GLY A 146 3.91 -2.48 5.71
C GLY A 146 4.65 -2.65 4.37
N GLY A 147 4.77 -1.59 3.57
CA GLY A 147 5.52 -1.58 2.31
C GLY A 147 4.68 -1.83 1.04
N VAL A 148 3.36 -1.87 1.15
CA VAL A 148 2.46 -1.97 -0.02
C VAL A 148 2.53 -0.69 -0.83
N ARG A 149 2.67 -0.79 -2.16
CA ARG A 149 2.65 0.36 -3.10
C ARG A 149 1.64 0.21 -4.23
N GLN A 150 0.76 -0.78 -4.15
CA GLN A 150 -0.50 -0.78 -4.89
C GLN A 150 -1.68 -1.12 -3.97
N LEU A 151 -2.74 -0.34 -4.06
CA LEU A 151 -4.01 -0.58 -3.37
C LEU A 151 -5.12 -0.80 -4.39
N GLU A 152 -6.07 -1.68 -4.10
CA GLU A 152 -7.27 -1.93 -4.92
C GLU A 152 -8.51 -1.47 -4.16
N ILE A 153 -9.38 -0.69 -4.82
CA ILE A 153 -10.61 -0.13 -4.26
C ILE A 153 -11.79 -0.38 -5.20
N ASP A 154 -12.70 -1.22 -4.74
CA ASP A 154 -13.96 -1.46 -5.42
C ASP A 154 -14.90 -0.30 -5.13
N ILE A 155 -15.53 0.21 -6.19
CA ILE A 155 -16.47 1.29 -6.10
C ILE A 155 -17.79 0.94 -6.77
N TYR A 156 -18.87 1.35 -6.12
CA TYR A 156 -20.23 1.31 -6.64
C TYR A 156 -20.74 2.74 -6.76
N ALA A 157 -21.25 3.11 -7.93
CA ALA A 157 -21.97 4.37 -8.09
C ALA A 157 -23.31 4.32 -7.33
N ASP A 158 -23.64 5.38 -6.61
CA ASP A 158 -24.93 5.53 -5.93
C ASP A 158 -25.50 6.94 -6.10
N SER A 159 -26.08 7.21 -7.27
CA SER A 159 -26.70 8.52 -7.57
C SER A 159 -27.83 8.91 -6.59
N THR A 160 -28.38 7.94 -5.85
CA THR A 160 -29.46 8.14 -4.87
C THR A 160 -28.95 8.36 -3.45
N GLY A 161 -27.71 7.96 -3.16
CA GLY A 161 -27.11 7.90 -1.84
C GLY A 161 -27.69 6.84 -0.89
N LYS A 162 -28.69 6.06 -1.33
CA LYS A 162 -29.44 5.12 -0.49
C LYS A 162 -29.46 3.69 -1.04
N ARG A 163 -28.93 3.47 -2.24
CA ARG A 163 -29.08 2.20 -2.98
C ARG A 163 -28.54 1.01 -2.19
N TYR A 164 -27.47 1.23 -1.44
CA TYR A 164 -26.73 0.16 -0.75
C TYR A 164 -26.75 0.27 0.77
N ALA A 165 -27.53 1.20 1.33
CA ALA A 165 -27.59 1.45 2.77
C ALA A 165 -28.32 0.33 3.56
N HIS A 166 -29.09 -0.53 2.87
CA HIS A 166 -29.88 -1.60 3.48
C HIS A 166 -29.55 -2.95 2.85
N PRO A 167 -28.42 -3.59 3.24
CA PRO A 167 -28.01 -4.86 2.67
C PRO A 167 -29.04 -5.97 2.94
N LYS A 168 -29.41 -6.72 1.91
CA LYS A 168 -30.40 -7.81 2.01
C LYS A 168 -29.91 -9.06 2.73
N GLY A 169 -28.59 -9.22 2.91
CA GLY A 169 -27.98 -10.42 3.48
C GLY A 169 -28.53 -10.80 4.85
N ALA A 170 -28.83 -9.82 5.71
CA ALA A 170 -29.41 -10.05 7.03
C ALA A 170 -30.74 -10.83 6.96
N ALA A 171 -31.62 -10.47 6.03
CA ALA A 171 -32.91 -11.14 5.86
C ALA A 171 -32.73 -12.58 5.35
N TRP A 172 -31.73 -12.82 4.49
CA TRP A 172 -31.42 -14.16 3.99
C TRP A 172 -30.85 -15.07 5.07
N GLN A 173 -30.00 -14.53 5.94
CA GLN A 173 -29.45 -15.23 7.11
C GLN A 173 -30.58 -15.62 8.08
N GLN A 174 -31.47 -14.68 8.42
CA GLN A 174 -32.63 -14.95 9.29
C GLN A 174 -33.52 -16.06 8.72
N LYS A 175 -33.82 -16.01 7.41
CA LYS A 175 -34.60 -17.06 6.73
C LYS A 175 -33.90 -18.43 6.78
N ALA A 176 -32.57 -18.46 6.82
CA ALA A 176 -31.77 -19.66 6.96
C ALA A 176 -31.60 -20.12 8.43
N GLY A 177 -32.30 -19.50 9.39
CA GLY A 177 -32.22 -19.82 10.81
C GLY A 177 -30.96 -19.30 11.50
N LEU A 178 -30.27 -18.33 10.90
CA LEU A 178 -29.06 -17.71 11.46
C LEU A 178 -29.41 -16.37 12.10
N THR A 179 -28.62 -15.99 13.11
CA THR A 179 -28.68 -14.64 13.69
C THR A 179 -27.65 -13.76 12.96
N PRO A 180 -28.09 -12.70 12.24
CA PRO A 180 -27.16 -11.77 11.60
C PRO A 180 -26.22 -11.10 12.59
N ASP A 181 -24.97 -10.87 12.18
CA ASP A 181 -24.06 -10.01 12.93
C ASP A 181 -24.57 -8.57 12.99
N GLN A 182 -24.13 -7.83 14.00
CA GLN A 182 -24.28 -6.38 14.03
C GLN A 182 -23.32 -5.74 13.02
N ASN A 183 -23.70 -4.60 12.44
CA ASN A 183 -22.86 -3.79 11.53
C ASN A 183 -22.35 -4.57 10.29
N LEU A 184 -23.28 -5.11 9.50
CA LEU A 184 -22.96 -5.80 8.24
C LEU A 184 -22.49 -4.85 7.11
N SER A 185 -22.58 -3.54 7.31
CA SER A 185 -22.13 -2.53 6.37
C SER A 185 -21.72 -1.24 7.07
N ASP A 186 -20.73 -0.56 6.48
CA ASP A 186 -20.31 0.79 6.86
C ASP A 186 -21.03 1.88 6.02
N ILE A 187 -21.96 1.47 5.14
CA ILE A 187 -22.72 2.36 4.25
C ILE A 187 -23.97 2.85 4.97
N ALA A 188 -24.18 4.17 4.97
CA ALA A 188 -25.35 4.84 5.55
C ALA A 188 -26.06 5.74 4.51
N GLU A 189 -27.37 5.93 4.70
CA GLU A 189 -28.23 6.71 3.77
C GLU A 189 -27.81 8.17 3.56
N ASN A 190 -26.97 8.70 4.45
CA ASN A 190 -26.63 10.12 4.53
C ASN A 190 -25.16 10.39 4.13
N GLN A 191 -24.47 9.42 3.51
CA GLN A 191 -23.08 9.54 3.06
C GLN A 191 -22.92 10.14 1.65
N GLY A 192 -23.90 10.91 1.17
CA GLY A 192 -23.86 11.54 -0.15
C GLY A 192 -24.16 10.58 -1.32
N THR A 193 -24.11 11.12 -2.54
CA THR A 193 -24.54 10.48 -3.81
C THR A 193 -23.37 10.05 -4.71
N ASP A 194 -22.19 9.91 -4.11
CA ASP A 194 -20.95 9.64 -4.84
C ASP A 194 -20.69 8.13 -4.88
N PHE A 195 -19.45 7.69 -4.63
CA PHE A 195 -19.04 6.30 -4.74
C PHE A 195 -18.98 5.60 -3.39
N LYS A 196 -19.68 4.47 -3.29
CA LYS A 196 -19.61 3.57 -2.13
C LYS A 196 -18.52 2.53 -2.34
N VAL A 197 -17.81 2.18 -1.29
CA VAL A 197 -16.69 1.25 -1.23
C VAL A 197 -17.12 0.00 -0.45
N MET A 198 -17.22 -1.10 -1.18
CA MET A 198 -17.59 -2.41 -0.65
C MET A 198 -17.18 -3.49 -1.63
N HIS A 199 -17.10 -4.73 -1.17
CA HIS A 199 -16.70 -5.85 -2.03
C HIS A 199 -17.89 -6.43 -2.79
N ILE A 200 -18.90 -6.91 -2.06
CA ILE A 200 -20.07 -7.54 -2.66
C ILE A 200 -21.32 -6.95 -2.04
N VAL A 201 -22.14 -6.34 -2.89
CA VAL A 201 -23.45 -5.82 -2.51
C VAL A 201 -24.28 -6.89 -1.75
N ASP A 202 -25.01 -6.43 -0.73
CA ASP A 202 -25.84 -7.18 0.20
C ASP A 202 -25.14 -8.14 1.17
N ILE A 203 -23.89 -8.59 0.93
CA ILE A 203 -23.28 -9.67 1.71
C ILE A 203 -21.85 -9.40 2.22
N ASP A 204 -21.08 -8.52 1.56
CA ASP A 204 -19.70 -8.21 1.94
C ASP A 204 -19.47 -6.69 1.80
N GLN A 205 -20.15 -5.92 2.67
CA GLN A 205 -20.19 -4.45 2.61
C GLN A 205 -19.38 -3.72 3.68
N ARG A 206 -18.47 -4.42 4.37
CA ARG A 206 -17.61 -3.82 5.38
C ARG A 206 -16.30 -3.35 4.76
N SER A 207 -15.89 -2.14 5.10
CA SER A 207 -14.73 -1.47 4.56
C SER A 207 -13.95 -0.75 5.67
N SER A 208 -12.62 -0.67 5.52
CA SER A 208 -11.77 0.13 6.40
C SER A 208 -11.95 1.65 6.20
N CYS A 209 -12.59 2.06 5.10
CA CYS A 209 -12.92 3.44 4.77
C CYS A 209 -14.14 3.48 3.83
N GLU A 210 -15.05 4.43 4.05
CA GLU A 210 -16.28 4.60 3.26
C GLU A 210 -16.77 6.04 3.45
N PRO A 211 -17.19 6.78 2.40
CA PRO A 211 -17.14 6.53 0.95
C PRO A 211 -15.73 6.61 0.33
N LEU A 212 -15.63 6.49 -1.00
CA LEU A 212 -14.37 6.61 -1.76
C LEU A 212 -13.57 7.85 -1.33
N ARG A 213 -14.20 9.02 -1.22
CA ARG A 213 -13.56 10.25 -0.76
C ARG A 213 -12.79 10.07 0.55
N ASN A 214 -13.34 9.32 1.51
CA ASN A 214 -12.68 9.05 2.79
C ASN A 214 -11.47 8.13 2.58
N CYS A 215 -11.58 7.10 1.75
CA CYS A 215 -10.45 6.26 1.39
C CYS A 215 -9.31 7.08 0.74
N LEU A 216 -9.65 7.94 -0.23
CA LEU A 216 -8.68 8.81 -0.90
C LEU A 216 -8.03 9.80 0.08
N MET A 217 -8.79 10.35 1.04
CA MET A 217 -8.23 11.23 2.07
C MET A 217 -7.26 10.52 3.01
N VAL A 218 -7.56 9.26 3.39
CA VAL A 218 -6.64 8.43 4.19
C VAL A 218 -5.34 8.18 3.43
N ILE A 219 -5.44 7.82 2.15
CA ILE A 219 -4.27 7.59 1.29
C ILE A 219 -3.47 8.87 1.12
N LYS A 220 -4.14 10.00 0.86
CA LYS A 220 -3.50 11.32 0.72
C LYS A 220 -2.75 11.71 1.97
N ALA A 221 -3.35 11.53 3.15
CA ALA A 221 -2.70 11.87 4.41
C ALA A 221 -1.39 11.07 4.60
N TRP A 222 -1.40 9.78 4.24
CA TRP A 222 -0.17 8.98 4.25
C TRP A 222 0.84 9.45 3.21
N SER A 223 0.41 9.72 1.97
CA SER A 223 1.28 10.22 0.89
C SER A 223 1.95 11.55 1.24
N ASP A 224 1.21 12.48 1.86
CA ASP A 224 1.75 13.77 2.31
C ASP A 224 2.79 13.62 3.42
N ALA A 225 2.64 12.63 4.29
CA ALA A 225 3.63 12.30 5.32
C ALA A 225 4.90 11.61 4.76
N HIS A 226 4.84 11.10 3.53
CA HIS A 226 5.93 10.34 2.89
C HIS A 226 6.24 10.89 1.49
N PRO A 227 6.68 12.16 1.34
CA PRO A 227 6.73 12.85 0.05
C PRO A 227 7.63 12.20 -1.02
N ASN A 228 8.55 11.30 -0.62
CA ASN A 228 9.46 10.59 -1.52
C ASN A 228 9.08 9.13 -1.78
N HIS A 229 7.87 8.71 -1.35
CA HIS A 229 7.39 7.35 -1.58
C HIS A 229 7.46 6.98 -3.08
N LEU A 230 7.70 5.71 -3.39
CA LEU A 230 7.58 5.17 -4.75
C LEU A 230 6.19 5.45 -5.30
N PRO A 231 6.00 5.50 -6.64
CA PRO A 231 4.68 5.70 -7.24
C PRO A 231 3.64 4.80 -6.57
N LEU A 232 2.57 5.40 -6.06
CA LEU A 232 1.48 4.66 -5.43
C LEU A 232 0.42 4.36 -6.49
N TYR A 233 0.19 3.08 -6.76
CA TYR A 233 -0.85 2.67 -7.70
C TYR A 233 -2.16 2.46 -6.94
N ILE A 234 -3.24 3.07 -7.40
CA ILE A 234 -4.58 2.86 -6.86
C ILE A 234 -5.43 2.29 -8.00
N ASP A 235 -5.69 1.00 -7.90
CA ASP A 235 -6.50 0.26 -8.83
C ASP A 235 -7.98 0.36 -8.43
N ILE A 236 -8.83 0.77 -9.36
CA ILE A 236 -10.24 1.06 -9.12
C ILE A 236 -11.08 0.01 -9.84
N GLU A 237 -11.84 -0.79 -9.10
CA GLU A 237 -12.79 -1.72 -9.71
C GLU A 237 -14.20 -1.11 -9.72
N THR A 238 -14.73 -0.81 -10.91
CA THR A 238 -16.08 -0.25 -11.07
C THR A 238 -17.16 -1.33 -11.08
N LYS A 239 -17.64 -1.69 -9.88
CA LYS A 239 -18.56 -2.82 -9.68
C LYS A 239 -19.94 -2.54 -10.28
N GLN A 240 -20.36 -3.43 -11.17
CA GLN A 240 -21.65 -3.36 -11.87
C GLN A 240 -22.36 -4.72 -11.96
N ASP A 241 -21.75 -5.76 -11.41
CA ASP A 241 -22.23 -7.14 -11.41
C ASP A 241 -22.56 -7.65 -10.01
N VAL A 242 -23.23 -8.80 -9.98
CA VAL A 242 -23.60 -9.50 -8.75
C VAL A 242 -23.16 -10.95 -8.85
N PRO A 243 -22.79 -11.59 -7.73
CA PRO A 243 -22.22 -12.93 -7.73
C PRO A 243 -23.20 -14.00 -8.24
N LEU A 244 -24.51 -13.83 -8.00
CA LEU A 244 -25.55 -14.78 -8.42
C LEU A 244 -26.63 -14.05 -9.22
N LYS A 245 -26.85 -14.50 -10.47
CA LYS A 245 -27.86 -13.93 -11.39
C LYS A 245 -29.27 -14.49 -11.15
N ASN A 246 -29.67 -14.60 -9.90
CA ASN A 246 -31.01 -15.09 -9.50
C ASN A 246 -32.02 -13.95 -9.25
N GLY A 247 -31.60 -12.69 -9.42
CA GLY A 247 -32.44 -11.50 -9.22
C GLY A 247 -32.64 -11.08 -7.75
N ALA A 248 -32.03 -11.78 -6.79
CA ALA A 248 -32.19 -11.46 -5.37
C ALA A 248 -31.37 -10.24 -4.94
N PHE A 249 -30.15 -10.12 -5.47
CA PHE A 249 -29.22 -9.04 -5.14
C PHE A 249 -29.73 -7.68 -5.60
N THR A 250 -29.39 -6.65 -4.82
CA THR A 250 -29.54 -5.25 -5.18
C THR A 250 -28.73 -5.00 -6.44
N LYS A 251 -29.41 -4.55 -7.50
CA LYS A 251 -28.78 -4.31 -8.79
C LYS A 251 -27.81 -3.11 -8.67
N PRO A 252 -26.50 -3.29 -8.94
CA PRO A 252 -25.56 -2.19 -9.01
C PRO A 252 -25.96 -1.16 -10.05
N GLU A 253 -25.66 0.10 -9.77
CA GLU A 253 -25.84 1.19 -10.72
C GLU A 253 -24.79 1.08 -11.84
N GLN A 254 -25.20 1.37 -13.07
CA GLN A 254 -24.27 1.37 -14.20
C GLN A 254 -23.45 2.66 -14.23
N PHE A 255 -22.16 2.52 -14.49
CA PHE A 255 -21.27 3.65 -14.74
C PHE A 255 -21.53 4.20 -16.14
N THR A 256 -21.80 5.50 -16.20
CA THR A 256 -22.01 6.29 -17.43
C THR A 256 -20.83 7.24 -17.66
N PRO A 257 -20.68 7.86 -18.83
CA PRO A 257 -19.69 8.91 -19.03
C PRO A 257 -19.73 10.01 -17.94
N ALA A 258 -20.92 10.47 -17.55
CA ALA A 258 -21.08 11.45 -16.48
C ALA A 258 -20.67 10.91 -15.10
N THR A 259 -20.85 9.61 -14.84
CA THR A 259 -20.35 8.96 -13.62
C THR A 259 -18.82 8.98 -13.60
N TYR A 260 -18.17 8.70 -14.74
CA TYR A 260 -16.71 8.77 -14.83
C TYR A 260 -16.16 10.19 -14.74
N ASP A 261 -16.86 11.19 -15.29
CA ASP A 261 -16.46 12.59 -15.15
C ASP A 261 -16.47 13.03 -13.67
N LYS A 262 -17.45 12.53 -12.88
CA LYS A 262 -17.48 12.74 -11.43
C LYS A 262 -16.32 12.04 -10.72
N LEU A 263 -15.98 10.81 -11.13
CA LEU A 263 -14.84 10.07 -10.58
C LEU A 263 -13.55 10.86 -10.81
N ASP A 264 -13.25 11.24 -12.05
CA ASP A 264 -12.06 12.03 -12.40
C ASP A 264 -11.99 13.34 -11.57
N ALA A 265 -13.12 14.04 -11.45
CA ALA A 265 -13.21 15.26 -10.66
C ALA A 265 -12.94 15.02 -9.16
N GLU A 266 -13.46 13.93 -8.59
CA GLU A 266 -13.22 13.58 -7.18
C GLU A 266 -11.74 13.28 -6.93
N LEU A 267 -11.11 12.45 -7.79
CA LEU A 267 -9.69 12.11 -7.70
C LEU A 267 -8.81 13.38 -7.75
N LEU A 268 -9.06 14.26 -8.73
CA LEU A 268 -8.37 15.55 -8.85
C LEU A 268 -8.63 16.47 -7.65
N SER A 269 -9.84 16.49 -7.12
CA SER A 269 -10.21 17.34 -5.98
C SER A 269 -9.48 16.95 -4.69
N VAL A 270 -9.20 15.65 -4.50
CA VAL A 270 -8.53 15.17 -3.29
C VAL A 270 -7.02 15.39 -3.38
N PHE A 271 -6.38 14.90 -4.43
CA PHE A 271 -4.91 14.91 -4.52
C PHE A 271 -4.34 16.20 -5.11
N GLY A 272 -5.11 16.90 -5.95
CA GLY A 272 -4.59 17.94 -6.82
C GLY A 272 -3.82 17.37 -8.01
N ARG A 273 -3.76 18.13 -9.11
CA ARG A 273 -3.20 17.64 -10.38
C ARG A 273 -1.71 17.26 -10.29
N ASP A 274 -0.92 17.99 -9.50
CA ASP A 274 0.53 17.79 -9.40
C ASP A 274 0.92 16.50 -8.68
N ARG A 275 0.02 15.96 -7.85
CA ARG A 275 0.21 14.70 -7.13
C ARG A 275 -0.23 13.48 -7.93
N ILE A 276 -0.86 13.66 -9.09
CA ILE A 276 -1.33 12.56 -9.93
C ILE A 276 -0.49 12.49 -11.20
N LEU A 277 -0.06 11.28 -11.56
CA LEU A 277 0.45 10.98 -12.89
C LEU A 277 -0.71 10.48 -13.74
N THR A 278 -1.01 11.20 -14.82
CA THR A 278 -2.14 10.95 -15.71
C THR A 278 -1.69 10.33 -17.04
N PRO A 279 -2.61 9.72 -17.82
CA PRO A 279 -2.36 9.31 -19.19
C PRO A 279 -1.73 10.40 -20.07
N ASP A 280 -2.13 11.67 -19.89
CA ASP A 280 -1.59 12.78 -20.68
C ASP A 280 -0.12 13.07 -20.37
N ASP A 281 0.33 12.86 -19.13
CA ASP A 281 1.75 12.98 -18.75
C ASP A 281 2.61 11.93 -19.48
N VAL A 282 2.11 10.69 -19.56
CA VAL A 282 2.78 9.57 -20.23
C VAL A 282 2.71 9.72 -21.74
N ARG A 283 1.61 10.22 -22.30
CA ARG A 283 1.44 10.43 -23.74
C ARG A 283 2.31 11.58 -24.25
N GLY A 284 2.37 12.69 -23.52
CA GLY A 284 2.99 13.93 -24.01
C GLY A 284 2.44 14.34 -25.37
N THR A 285 3.33 14.52 -26.35
CA THR A 285 2.99 14.98 -27.70
C THR A 285 2.68 13.86 -28.70
N TYR A 286 2.75 12.59 -28.30
CA TYR A 286 2.47 11.48 -29.22
C TYR A 286 0.99 11.43 -29.62
N PRO A 287 0.67 10.94 -30.84
CA PRO A 287 -0.72 10.77 -31.29
C PRO A 287 -1.55 9.87 -30.37
N THR A 288 -0.95 8.81 -29.84
CA THR A 288 -1.60 7.88 -28.93
C THR A 288 -0.71 7.58 -27.72
N LEU A 289 -1.36 7.23 -26.59
CA LEU A 289 -0.69 6.79 -25.38
C LEU A 289 0.12 5.51 -25.62
N ASN A 290 -0.44 4.57 -26.39
CA ASN A 290 0.26 3.35 -26.77
C ASN A 290 1.55 3.64 -27.53
N GLU A 291 1.53 4.57 -28.48
CA GLU A 291 2.74 4.95 -29.21
C GLU A 291 3.81 5.54 -28.29
N ALA A 292 3.39 6.36 -27.31
CA ALA A 292 4.29 6.97 -26.34
C ALA A 292 5.05 5.93 -25.51
N ILE A 293 4.34 4.96 -24.92
CA ILE A 293 4.99 3.93 -24.09
C ILE A 293 5.91 3.01 -24.90
N ARG A 294 5.62 2.79 -26.19
CA ARG A 294 6.43 1.92 -27.06
C ARG A 294 7.69 2.60 -27.60
N LYS A 295 7.64 3.92 -27.84
CA LYS A 295 8.75 4.67 -28.46
C LYS A 295 9.61 5.40 -27.43
N ARG A 296 8.98 6.05 -26.45
CA ARG A 296 9.66 6.85 -25.42
C ARG A 296 9.76 6.10 -24.08
N GLY A 297 8.79 5.25 -23.79
CA GLY A 297 8.65 4.62 -22.49
C GLY A 297 7.96 5.50 -21.47
N TRP A 298 7.82 4.98 -20.25
CA TRP A 298 7.23 5.69 -19.12
C TRP A 298 8.16 6.78 -18.57
N PRO A 299 7.63 7.73 -17.77
CA PRO A 299 8.44 8.67 -17.01
C PRO A 299 9.47 7.98 -16.08
N THR A 300 10.48 8.76 -15.68
CA THR A 300 11.52 8.30 -14.73
C THR A 300 10.91 8.03 -13.36
N LEU A 301 11.61 7.24 -12.55
CA LEU A 301 11.23 7.02 -11.16
C LEU A 301 11.27 8.33 -10.37
N ALA A 302 12.28 9.17 -10.63
CA ALA A 302 12.37 10.53 -10.07
C ALA A 302 11.08 11.34 -10.31
N TYR A 303 10.53 11.29 -11.53
CA TYR A 303 9.26 11.96 -11.84
C TYR A 303 8.06 11.34 -11.11
N GLY A 304 8.08 10.03 -10.90
CA GLY A 304 6.96 9.29 -10.29
C GLY A 304 6.92 9.32 -8.77
N ARG A 305 8.03 9.61 -8.07
CA ARG A 305 8.07 9.66 -6.61
C ARG A 305 7.07 10.68 -6.05
N GLY A 306 6.41 10.31 -4.96
CA GLY A 306 5.40 11.13 -4.31
C GLY A 306 4.12 11.35 -5.11
N LYS A 307 3.94 10.62 -6.23
CA LYS A 307 2.74 10.67 -7.07
C LYS A 307 1.89 9.42 -6.93
N VAL A 308 0.61 9.60 -7.26
CA VAL A 308 -0.41 8.56 -7.34
C VAL A 308 -0.75 8.30 -8.80
N VAL A 309 -0.95 7.03 -9.15
CA VAL A 309 -1.34 6.55 -10.48
C VAL A 309 -2.64 5.77 -10.32
N PHE A 310 -3.69 6.18 -11.00
CA PHE A 310 -4.98 5.48 -10.96
C PHE A 310 -5.13 4.54 -12.14
N THR A 311 -5.54 3.29 -11.90
CA THR A 311 -5.83 2.28 -12.93
C THR A 311 -7.25 1.75 -12.77
N PHE A 312 -7.82 1.17 -13.83
CA PHE A 312 -9.03 0.38 -13.74
C PHE A 312 -8.69 -1.12 -13.79
N ASP A 313 -9.34 -1.94 -12.96
CA ASP A 313 -9.21 -3.40 -12.99
C ASP A 313 -9.90 -4.02 -14.22
N ARG A 314 -11.13 -3.58 -14.53
CA ARG A 314 -11.99 -4.25 -15.52
C ARG A 314 -11.92 -3.62 -16.93
N PRO A 315 -11.72 -4.40 -18.01
CA PRO A 315 -11.66 -3.85 -19.39
C PRO A 315 -13.03 -3.54 -20.01
N HIS A 316 -14.13 -4.08 -19.48
CA HIS A 316 -15.47 -3.94 -20.10
C HIS A 316 -16.09 -2.54 -19.95
N ASP A 317 -15.47 -1.70 -19.14
CA ASP A 317 -15.87 -0.32 -18.86
C ASP A 317 -15.07 0.71 -19.66
N THR A 318 -13.90 0.32 -20.16
CA THR A 318 -12.97 1.13 -20.96
C THR A 318 -13.68 1.87 -22.11
N ALA A 319 -14.55 1.19 -22.86
CA ALA A 319 -15.22 1.82 -24.00
C ALA A 319 -16.11 3.02 -23.60
N ARG A 320 -16.80 2.96 -22.44
CA ARG A 320 -17.64 4.07 -21.97
C ARG A 320 -16.77 5.21 -21.45
N TYR A 321 -15.70 4.90 -20.75
CA TYR A 321 -14.75 5.89 -20.22
C TYR A 321 -14.04 6.70 -21.33
N LEU A 322 -13.80 6.08 -22.49
CA LEU A 322 -13.18 6.72 -23.65
C LEU A 322 -14.12 7.62 -24.48
N THR A 323 -15.43 7.64 -24.17
CA THR A 323 -16.40 8.44 -24.94
C THR A 323 -16.05 9.93 -24.84
N GLY A 324 -15.63 10.55 -25.96
CA GLY A 324 -15.17 11.94 -26.00
C GLY A 324 -13.69 12.14 -25.63
N HIS A 325 -12.99 11.09 -25.23
CA HIS A 325 -11.61 11.12 -24.74
C HIS A 325 -10.71 10.11 -25.47
N PRO A 326 -10.52 10.24 -26.80
CA PRO A 326 -9.75 9.29 -27.58
C PRO A 326 -8.31 9.21 -27.06
N SER A 327 -7.82 8.00 -26.80
CA SER A 327 -6.50 7.75 -26.20
C SER A 327 -6.32 8.47 -24.85
N LEU A 328 -7.38 8.47 -24.03
CA LEU A 328 -7.42 9.01 -22.66
C LEU A 328 -7.10 10.51 -22.54
N ARG A 329 -7.32 11.29 -23.61
CA ARG A 329 -7.15 12.76 -23.58
C ARG A 329 -7.98 13.40 -22.47
N GLY A 330 -7.34 14.06 -21.52
CA GLY A 330 -8.01 14.72 -20.40
C GLY A 330 -8.60 13.78 -19.35
N ARG A 331 -8.32 12.47 -19.40
CA ARG A 331 -8.73 11.49 -18.40
C ARG A 331 -7.66 11.34 -17.31
N VAL A 332 -8.07 10.91 -16.12
CA VAL A 332 -7.18 10.77 -14.95
C VAL A 332 -6.71 9.32 -14.79
N VAL A 333 -7.65 8.37 -14.92
CA VAL A 333 -7.41 6.93 -14.74
C VAL A 333 -6.87 6.29 -16.02
N PHE A 334 -5.91 5.38 -15.90
CA PHE A 334 -5.48 4.48 -16.98
C PHE A 334 -6.45 3.30 -17.09
N THR A 335 -6.92 3.02 -18.30
CA THR A 335 -7.79 1.86 -18.56
C THR A 335 -7.00 0.56 -18.46
N ASN A 336 -7.66 -0.54 -18.09
CA ASN A 336 -7.20 -1.87 -18.46
C ASN A 336 -7.38 -2.03 -19.97
N GLY A 337 -6.41 -1.50 -20.71
CA GLY A 337 -6.46 -1.34 -22.16
C GLY A 337 -5.99 -2.61 -22.85
N ARG A 338 -6.70 -3.02 -23.91
CA ARG A 338 -6.24 -4.13 -24.72
C ARG A 338 -4.93 -3.75 -25.42
N PRO A 339 -3.84 -4.53 -25.27
CA PRO A 339 -2.56 -4.23 -25.90
C PRO A 339 -2.69 -3.94 -27.40
N GLY A 340 -2.15 -2.79 -27.82
CA GLY A 340 -2.17 -2.29 -29.19
C GLY A 340 -3.25 -1.23 -29.45
N ASP A 341 -4.28 -1.14 -28.60
CA ASP A 341 -5.28 -0.09 -28.73
C ASP A 341 -4.71 1.30 -28.38
N PRO A 342 -5.21 2.40 -28.95
CA PRO A 342 -4.64 3.74 -28.77
C PRO A 342 -4.49 4.21 -27.30
N ASP A 343 -5.38 3.78 -26.41
CA ASP A 343 -5.36 4.10 -24.98
C ASP A 343 -4.54 3.13 -24.12
N ALA A 344 -4.04 2.03 -24.68
CA ALA A 344 -3.38 1.00 -23.88
C ALA A 344 -1.98 1.43 -23.45
N ALA A 345 -1.79 1.61 -22.15
CA ALA A 345 -0.49 1.72 -21.47
C ALA A 345 -0.39 0.81 -20.23
N TYR A 346 -1.53 0.60 -19.56
CA TYR A 346 -1.71 -0.35 -18.48
C TYR A 346 -2.54 -1.54 -18.95
N THR A 347 -2.25 -2.73 -18.45
CA THR A 347 -3.09 -3.92 -18.63
C THR A 347 -2.94 -4.85 -17.44
N GLU A 348 -4.01 -5.55 -17.14
CA GLU A 348 -3.95 -6.68 -16.21
C GLU A 348 -3.66 -7.98 -16.94
N ALA A 349 -2.89 -8.84 -16.29
CA ALA A 349 -2.57 -10.18 -16.75
C ALA A 349 -2.81 -11.18 -15.62
N ASN A 350 -4.08 -11.49 -15.39
CA ASN A 350 -4.53 -12.47 -14.39
C ASN A 350 -4.80 -13.85 -15.03
N GLU A 351 -5.00 -13.93 -16.35
CA GLU A 351 -5.29 -15.17 -17.07
C GLU A 351 -4.05 -16.09 -17.14
N GLY A 352 -4.26 -17.41 -16.96
CA GLY A 352 -3.18 -18.36 -16.66
C GLY A 352 -2.84 -18.46 -15.16
N PHE A 353 -3.44 -17.61 -14.32
CA PHE A 353 -3.31 -17.61 -12.86
C PHE A 353 -4.68 -17.66 -12.12
N VAL A 354 -5.76 -18.10 -12.77
CA VAL A 354 -7.07 -18.30 -12.09
C VAL A 354 -7.62 -19.66 -12.48
N GLY A 355 -7.78 -20.56 -11.51
CA GLY A 355 -8.19 -21.95 -11.72
C GLY A 355 -9.69 -22.23 -11.64
N MET A 356 -10.15 -22.98 -12.65
CA MET A 356 -11.22 -23.99 -12.73
C MET A 356 -12.31 -23.68 -13.75
N ALA A 357 -12.50 -24.63 -14.67
CA ALA A 357 -13.67 -24.71 -15.55
C ALA A 357 -14.97 -24.53 -14.74
N GLY A 358 -15.84 -23.64 -15.22
CA GLY A 358 -17.16 -23.40 -14.62
C GLY A 358 -17.34 -22.08 -13.87
N ASN A 359 -16.34 -21.20 -13.78
CA ASN A 359 -16.52 -19.79 -13.39
C ASN A 359 -15.97 -18.76 -14.41
N GLY A 360 -15.59 -19.22 -15.61
CA GLY A 360 -15.13 -18.35 -16.69
C GLY A 360 -13.62 -18.15 -16.79
N SER A 361 -12.79 -18.91 -16.07
CA SER A 361 -11.32 -18.84 -16.14
C SER A 361 -10.72 -20.13 -16.72
N ALA A 362 -9.68 -20.02 -17.56
CA ALA A 362 -8.90 -21.14 -18.08
C ALA A 362 -8.15 -21.89 -16.96
N GLU A 363 -7.56 -23.05 -17.24
CA GLU A 363 -6.71 -23.74 -16.25
C GLU A 363 -5.48 -22.88 -15.89
N VAL A 364 -5.00 -22.97 -14.64
CA VAL A 364 -3.77 -22.26 -14.23
C VAL A 364 -2.60 -22.80 -15.07
N ASN A 365 -1.96 -21.92 -15.82
CA ASN A 365 -0.81 -22.21 -16.65
C ASN A 365 0.26 -21.14 -16.42
N ASN A 366 1.05 -21.36 -15.37
CA ASN A 366 2.14 -20.48 -14.98
C ASN A 366 3.16 -20.25 -16.11
N ALA A 367 3.42 -21.25 -16.95
CA ALA A 367 4.37 -21.10 -18.06
C ALA A 367 3.81 -20.15 -19.14
N ALA A 368 2.55 -20.32 -19.52
CA ALA A 368 1.89 -19.41 -20.47
C ALA A 368 1.82 -17.98 -19.91
N ALA A 369 1.46 -17.83 -18.64
CA ALA A 369 1.38 -16.52 -18.00
C ALA A 369 2.76 -15.83 -17.92
N LEU A 370 3.84 -16.59 -17.64
CA LEU A 370 5.21 -16.07 -17.67
C LEU A 370 5.54 -15.45 -19.03
N HIS A 371 5.31 -16.19 -20.11
CA HIS A 371 5.60 -15.74 -21.47
C HIS A 371 4.74 -14.53 -21.86
N GLN A 372 3.43 -14.60 -21.63
CA GLN A 372 2.50 -13.52 -21.93
C GLN A 372 2.91 -12.22 -21.24
N ILE A 373 3.18 -12.26 -19.93
CA ILE A 373 3.55 -11.06 -19.18
C ILE A 373 4.91 -10.53 -19.63
N GLN A 374 5.91 -11.40 -19.85
CA GLN A 374 7.21 -10.97 -20.38
C GLN A 374 7.08 -10.25 -21.72
N ASP A 375 6.21 -10.73 -22.60
CA ASP A 375 5.96 -10.09 -23.89
C ASP A 375 5.29 -8.73 -23.73
N LEU A 376 4.36 -8.57 -22.78
CA LEU A 376 3.73 -7.29 -22.49
C LEU A 376 4.73 -6.28 -21.92
N VAL A 377 5.52 -6.66 -20.92
CA VAL A 377 6.44 -5.70 -20.28
C VAL A 377 7.57 -5.27 -21.23
N LYS A 378 8.05 -6.16 -22.10
CA LYS A 378 9.02 -5.81 -23.17
C LYS A 378 8.47 -4.83 -24.19
N GLN A 379 7.15 -4.76 -24.34
CA GLN A 379 6.47 -3.79 -25.20
C GLN A 379 6.24 -2.43 -24.51
N GLY A 380 6.63 -2.29 -23.24
CA GLY A 380 6.53 -1.04 -22.48
C GLY A 380 5.24 -0.88 -21.68
N TYR A 381 4.35 -1.88 -21.65
CA TYR A 381 3.16 -1.84 -20.81
C TYR A 381 3.53 -1.88 -19.33
N LEU A 382 2.78 -1.14 -18.51
CA LEU A 382 2.70 -1.37 -17.07
C LEU A 382 1.73 -2.52 -16.85
N VAL A 383 2.19 -3.59 -16.20
CA VAL A 383 1.41 -4.82 -16.03
C VAL A 383 1.17 -5.09 -14.55
N ARG A 384 -0.10 -5.31 -14.22
CA ARG A 384 -0.52 -5.90 -12.95
C ARG A 384 -0.81 -7.38 -13.11
N THR A 385 -0.40 -8.18 -12.13
CA THR A 385 -0.77 -9.59 -12.01
C THR A 385 -1.00 -9.96 -10.55
N ARG A 386 -1.44 -11.20 -10.30
CA ARG A 386 -1.69 -11.73 -8.97
C ARG A 386 -0.66 -12.80 -8.58
N SER A 387 -0.26 -12.82 -7.31
CA SER A 387 0.57 -13.89 -6.73
C SER A 387 -0.22 -15.06 -6.17
N ASP A 388 -1.52 -14.87 -5.94
CA ASP A 388 -2.47 -15.80 -5.32
C ASP A 388 -3.90 -15.39 -5.65
N ALA A 389 -4.86 -16.31 -5.55
CA ALA A 389 -6.27 -16.05 -5.79
C ALA A 389 -7.18 -16.95 -4.97
N ASN A 390 -8.31 -16.40 -4.52
CA ASN A 390 -9.38 -17.13 -3.82
C ASN A 390 -8.88 -17.91 -2.60
N THR A 391 -7.81 -17.45 -1.94
CA THR A 391 -7.13 -18.11 -0.81
C THR A 391 -6.46 -19.46 -1.10
N VAL A 392 -6.52 -19.95 -2.36
CA VAL A 392 -6.10 -21.32 -2.72
C VAL A 392 -4.63 -21.56 -2.43
N GLU A 393 -3.75 -20.70 -2.94
CA GLU A 393 -2.31 -20.81 -2.76
C GLU A 393 -1.92 -20.73 -1.28
N ALA A 394 -2.56 -19.83 -0.53
CA ALA A 394 -2.28 -19.65 0.89
C ALA A 394 -2.71 -20.85 1.76
N ARG A 395 -3.82 -21.50 1.42
CA ARG A 395 -4.30 -22.72 2.09
C ARG A 395 -3.48 -23.96 1.75
N GLN A 396 -2.82 -23.97 0.60
CA GLN A 396 -1.95 -25.07 0.16
C GLN A 396 -0.47 -24.79 0.43
N ASN A 397 -0.15 -23.58 0.86
CA ASN A 397 1.22 -23.04 0.93
C ASN A 397 1.97 -23.19 -0.41
N ASP A 398 1.26 -23.05 -1.53
CA ASP A 398 1.82 -23.14 -2.87
C ASP A 398 2.35 -21.77 -3.31
N THR A 399 3.64 -21.70 -3.63
CA THR A 399 4.33 -20.46 -4.00
C THR A 399 4.58 -20.33 -5.50
N ALA A 400 4.19 -21.33 -6.31
CA ALA A 400 4.51 -21.37 -7.73
C ALA A 400 4.02 -20.13 -8.49
N ARG A 401 2.79 -19.68 -8.23
CA ARG A 401 2.23 -18.46 -8.85
C ARG A 401 3.02 -17.21 -8.47
N ARG A 402 3.29 -17.02 -7.17
CA ARG A 402 4.12 -15.91 -6.67
C ARG A 402 5.48 -15.86 -7.37
N ASP A 403 6.16 -17.00 -7.45
CA ASP A 403 7.49 -17.08 -8.03
C ASP A 403 7.48 -16.72 -9.52
N VAL A 404 6.43 -17.13 -10.24
CA VAL A 404 6.24 -16.75 -11.65
C VAL A 404 5.89 -15.27 -11.79
N ALA A 405 4.99 -14.73 -10.96
CA ALA A 405 4.67 -13.30 -10.96
C ALA A 405 5.94 -12.45 -10.76
N PHE A 406 6.81 -12.86 -9.84
CA PHE A 406 8.11 -12.25 -9.64
C PHE A 406 9.00 -12.34 -10.91
N GLN A 407 9.16 -13.52 -11.49
CA GLN A 407 10.02 -13.75 -12.67
C GLN A 407 9.50 -13.10 -13.97
N SER A 408 8.20 -12.91 -14.07
CA SER A 408 7.53 -12.41 -15.28
C SER A 408 7.87 -10.97 -15.63
N GLY A 409 8.31 -10.19 -14.65
CA GLY A 409 8.52 -8.76 -14.80
C GLY A 409 7.24 -7.93 -14.72
N ALA A 410 6.08 -8.48 -14.32
CA ALA A 410 4.94 -7.65 -13.94
C ALA A 410 5.36 -6.64 -12.85
N GLN A 411 5.05 -5.36 -13.04
CA GLN A 411 5.48 -4.29 -12.14
C GLN A 411 4.65 -4.26 -10.86
N ILE A 412 3.36 -4.60 -10.96
CA ILE A 412 2.43 -4.60 -9.83
C ILE A 412 2.03 -6.04 -9.56
N ILE A 413 2.37 -6.54 -8.37
CA ILE A 413 2.05 -7.92 -7.96
C ILE A 413 1.10 -7.86 -6.77
N SER A 414 -0.18 -8.09 -7.01
CA SER A 414 -1.22 -8.05 -5.98
C SER A 414 -1.36 -9.39 -5.24
N THR A 415 -1.54 -9.33 -3.93
CA THR A 415 -1.73 -10.48 -3.04
C THR A 415 -2.85 -10.23 -2.04
N ASP A 416 -3.51 -11.30 -1.57
CA ASP A 416 -4.34 -11.24 -0.37
C ASP A 416 -3.50 -11.39 0.94
N TYR A 417 -2.19 -11.69 0.84
CA TYR A 417 -1.31 -12.05 1.96
C TYR A 417 0.06 -11.36 1.90
N PRO A 418 0.14 -10.02 2.09
CA PRO A 418 1.41 -9.32 2.15
C PRO A 418 2.24 -9.75 3.37
N SER A 419 3.52 -9.37 3.40
CA SER A 419 4.50 -9.80 4.41
C SER A 419 4.08 -9.61 5.88
N PHE A 420 3.30 -8.56 6.18
CA PHE A 420 2.82 -8.22 7.52
C PHE A 420 1.46 -8.84 7.86
N GLU A 421 0.82 -9.54 6.92
CA GLU A 421 -0.46 -10.24 7.09
C GLU A 421 -0.34 -11.71 6.65
N PRO A 422 0.42 -12.54 7.40
CA PRO A 422 0.59 -13.95 7.07
C PRO A 422 -0.73 -14.71 7.12
N ALA A 423 -0.92 -15.61 6.15
CA ALA A 423 -2.10 -16.45 6.10
C ALA A 423 -2.22 -17.33 7.36
N PRO A 424 -3.42 -17.46 7.96
CA PRO A 424 -3.58 -18.15 9.24
C PRO A 424 -3.36 -19.67 9.19
N TRP A 425 -3.34 -20.28 7.99
CA TRP A 425 -3.20 -21.73 7.85
C TRP A 425 -1.73 -22.19 7.85
N HIS A 426 -0.88 -21.54 7.05
CA HIS A 426 0.50 -21.98 6.81
C HIS A 426 1.53 -20.85 6.82
N ASN A 427 1.17 -19.66 7.33
CA ASN A 427 1.99 -18.45 7.30
C ASN A 427 2.45 -18.07 5.89
N PHE A 428 1.65 -18.43 4.87
CA PHE A 428 1.90 -18.00 3.49
C PHE A 428 1.94 -16.47 3.45
N THR A 429 2.97 -15.94 2.81
CA THR A 429 3.17 -14.51 2.59
C THR A 429 3.80 -14.26 1.23
N VAL A 430 3.54 -13.08 0.70
CA VAL A 430 4.17 -12.55 -0.50
C VAL A 430 5.03 -11.35 -0.10
N ALA A 431 6.34 -11.54 -0.22
CA ALA A 431 7.36 -10.56 0.12
C ALA A 431 8.54 -10.72 -0.85
N PHE A 432 9.20 -9.62 -1.19
CA PHE A 432 10.47 -9.72 -1.92
C PHE A 432 11.57 -10.27 -1.00
N PRO A 433 12.54 -11.04 -1.55
CA PRO A 433 13.70 -11.48 -0.80
C PRO A 433 14.43 -10.32 -0.11
N GLY A 434 14.89 -10.53 1.12
CA GLY A 434 15.58 -9.50 1.91
C GLY A 434 14.67 -8.45 2.56
N GLY A 435 13.35 -8.57 2.43
CA GLY A 435 12.39 -7.67 3.08
C GLY A 435 12.33 -6.28 2.46
N VAL A 436 12.77 -6.13 1.21
CA VAL A 436 12.67 -4.87 0.46
C VAL A 436 11.22 -4.62 0.00
N ILE A 437 10.82 -3.35 -0.04
CA ILE A 437 9.46 -2.95 -0.46
C ILE A 437 9.30 -2.92 -1.99
N ALA A 438 10.42 -2.81 -2.70
CA ALA A 438 10.49 -2.78 -4.15
C ALA A 438 11.81 -3.36 -4.65
N ARG A 439 11.84 -3.73 -5.94
CA ARG A 439 13.06 -4.19 -6.61
C ARG A 439 13.08 -3.78 -8.07
N CYS A 440 14.27 -3.72 -8.66
CA CYS A 440 14.43 -3.54 -10.10
C CYS A 440 13.74 -4.68 -10.86
N ASN A 441 13.09 -4.33 -11.96
CA ASN A 441 12.39 -5.28 -12.81
C ASN A 441 13.37 -6.24 -13.49
N PRO A 442 13.24 -7.57 -13.31
CA PRO A 442 14.21 -8.54 -13.82
C PRO A 442 14.21 -8.69 -15.34
N VAL A 443 13.22 -8.13 -16.03
CA VAL A 443 13.05 -8.24 -17.49
C VAL A 443 13.43 -6.94 -18.20
N THR A 444 13.07 -5.80 -17.63
CA THR A 444 13.12 -4.50 -18.33
C THR A 444 14.03 -3.46 -17.69
N ALA A 445 14.46 -3.63 -16.44
CA ALA A 445 15.34 -2.65 -15.81
C ALA A 445 16.76 -2.70 -16.40
N PRO A 446 17.50 -1.57 -16.40
CA PRO A 446 18.90 -1.57 -16.77
C PRO A 446 19.71 -2.54 -15.90
N ALA A 447 20.73 -3.18 -16.46
CA ALA A 447 21.61 -4.08 -15.71
C ALA A 447 22.35 -3.39 -14.55
N THR A 448 22.45 -2.07 -14.59
CA THR A 448 23.02 -1.22 -13.53
C THR A 448 22.03 -0.89 -12.41
N CYS A 449 20.74 -1.23 -12.55
CA CYS A 449 19.73 -0.98 -11.53
C CYS A 449 19.96 -1.88 -10.32
N THR A 450 20.05 -1.25 -9.16
CA THR A 450 20.29 -1.89 -7.86
C THR A 450 19.12 -1.63 -6.91
N ALA A 451 19.06 -2.39 -5.82
CA ALA A 451 18.05 -2.17 -4.78
C ALA A 451 18.11 -0.75 -4.17
N ALA A 452 19.29 -0.11 -4.16
CA ALA A 452 19.43 1.26 -3.67
C ALA A 452 18.74 2.29 -4.57
N ASP A 453 18.62 2.00 -5.86
CA ASP A 453 18.01 2.90 -6.86
C ASP A 453 16.49 2.87 -6.80
N VAL A 454 15.89 1.95 -6.03
CA VAL A 454 14.44 1.80 -5.89
C VAL A 454 14.01 1.78 -4.41
N ALA A 455 14.87 2.25 -3.52
CA ALA A 455 14.58 2.41 -2.09
C ALA A 455 13.74 3.67 -1.81
N GLU A 456 13.16 3.75 -0.62
CA GLU A 456 12.48 4.94 -0.08
C GLU A 456 13.20 5.55 1.11
#